data_AF-A0A7V5SSI7-F1
#
_entry.id   AF-A0A7V5SSI7-F1
#
_cell.length_a   1.000
_cell.length_b   1.000
_cell.length_c   1.000
_cell.angle_alpha   90.00
_cell.angle_beta   90.00
_cell.angle_gamma   90.00
#
_symmetry.space_group_name_H-M   'P 1'
#
loop_
_entity.id
_entity.type
_entity.pdbx_description
1 polymer ?
#
loop_
_entity_poly.entity_id
_entity_poly.type
_entity_poly.pdbx_seq_one_letter_code
_entity_poly.pdbx_strand_id
1 'polypeptide(L)'
;MSGRDSLVSNPDISILKENIQLFFKRDFDSLEKIGVKVKNTKTWSIEDALNRSNAQNAIKSIIKYNYRGFDEHYIVYDNTLTEGCRQGYLDLINLENPSIATTRSIRSDHFSHALIIKQPAEKCFLAVKDSSYIFLLKRSKNKNDYNVNLKSLSFLKYNINEEEVFYYIYATLFSNIYKRKYNEQLKSHFPHIPFPNFNNISFSKQLFKDMSNLGKKLAEVHLGISNLIDITEFPIGRTSDFRIIEPFYSESEKRIYLNQNQFWVGNISKELWEFEIGSIRQLYSWLISRKYKNPSLSSSNSRFKRHIGLYRPLNQDEIKEFLKICSIIKLTLKICVEIDEIFKKIDFEG
;
A
#
# COMPACT_ATOMS: atom_id res chain seq x y z
N MET A 1 7.51 1.77 12.24
CA MET A 1 6.20 1.98 12.89
C MET A 1 6.25 3.38 13.44
N SER A 2 5.51 4.34 12.93
CA SER A 2 5.73 5.74 13.33
C SER A 2 5.63 6.01 14.84
N GLY A 3 4.75 5.29 15.55
CA GLY A 3 4.43 5.53 16.96
C GLY A 3 3.63 6.82 17.22
N ARG A 4 3.62 7.74 16.25
CA ARG A 4 3.00 9.08 16.34
C ARG A 4 2.61 9.61 14.96
N ASP A 5 1.84 8.82 14.21
CA ASP A 5 1.42 9.11 12.83
C ASP A 5 1.02 10.58 12.62
N SER A 6 0.22 11.17 13.51
CA SER A 6 -0.26 12.56 13.38
C SER A 6 0.84 13.63 13.37
N LEU A 7 2.00 13.35 14.00
CA LEU A 7 3.13 14.28 14.04
C LEU A 7 4.09 14.07 12.86
N VAL A 8 4.42 12.79 12.56
CA VAL A 8 5.53 12.45 11.66
C VAL A 8 5.08 11.95 10.30
N SER A 9 3.78 11.81 10.04
CA SER A 9 3.23 11.37 8.77
C SER A 9 2.04 12.22 8.32
N ASN A 10 1.96 12.50 7.02
CA ASN A 10 0.84 13.23 6.42
C ASN A 10 0.79 13.01 4.89
N PRO A 11 -0.40 12.96 4.24
CA PRO A 11 -0.49 13.03 2.79
C PRO A 11 -0.05 14.40 2.23
N ASP A 12 -0.14 15.47 3.02
CA ASP A 12 0.33 16.81 2.64
C ASP A 12 1.68 17.13 3.28
N ILE A 13 2.71 17.25 2.44
CA ILE A 13 4.07 17.57 2.87
C ILE A 13 4.18 18.94 3.57
N SER A 14 3.33 19.91 3.20
CA SER A 14 3.36 21.25 3.80
C SER A 14 2.86 21.20 5.23
N ILE A 15 1.76 20.47 5.48
CA ILE A 15 1.24 20.23 6.83
C ILE A 15 2.27 19.46 7.66
N LEU A 16 2.91 18.44 7.08
CA LEU A 16 3.95 17.70 7.79
C LEU A 16 5.11 18.61 8.21
N LYS A 17 5.59 19.47 7.31
CA LYS A 17 6.66 20.44 7.62
C LYS A 17 6.25 21.40 8.73
N GLU A 18 5.02 21.92 8.68
CA GLU A 18 4.47 22.80 9.71
C GLU A 18 4.40 22.10 11.07
N ASN A 19 3.88 20.88 11.14
CA ASN A 19 3.83 20.07 12.36
C ASN A 19 5.22 19.91 12.98
N ILE A 20 6.23 19.61 12.17
CA ILE A 20 7.62 19.46 12.63
C ILE A 20 8.21 20.79 13.10
N GLN A 21 7.92 21.90 12.42
CA GLN A 21 8.35 23.23 12.88
C GLN A 21 7.75 23.59 14.23
N LEU A 22 6.43 23.39 14.41
CA LEU A 22 5.75 23.66 15.69
C LEU A 22 6.30 22.78 16.82
N PHE A 23 6.56 21.49 16.54
CA PHE A 23 7.16 20.59 17.52
C PHE A 23 8.51 21.08 18.04
N PHE A 24 9.44 21.44 17.15
CA PHE A 24 10.76 21.93 17.56
C PHE A 24 10.74 23.34 18.15
N LYS A 25 9.71 24.15 17.85
CA LYS A 25 9.44 25.42 18.54
C LYS A 25 8.80 25.24 19.93
N ARG A 26 8.46 24.00 20.32
CA ARG A 26 7.72 23.66 21.54
C ARG A 26 6.32 24.30 21.60
N ASP A 27 5.74 24.61 20.45
CA ASP A 27 4.38 25.15 20.35
C ASP A 27 3.35 23.99 20.31
N PHE A 28 3.22 23.32 21.46
CA PHE A 28 2.32 22.18 21.61
C PHE A 28 0.85 22.59 21.61
N ASP A 29 0.53 23.83 22.00
CA ASP A 29 -0.83 24.36 21.98
C ASP A 29 -1.35 24.49 20.55
N SER A 30 -0.54 25.02 19.63
CA SER A 30 -0.90 25.07 18.21
C SER A 30 -1.03 23.67 17.61
N LEU A 31 -0.14 22.74 17.95
CA LEU A 31 -0.27 21.33 17.54
C LEU A 31 -1.57 20.69 18.02
N GLU A 32 -1.96 20.90 19.27
CA GLU A 32 -3.19 20.34 19.82
C GLU A 32 -4.44 20.92 19.14
N LYS A 33 -4.44 22.23 18.83
CA LYS A 33 -5.54 22.90 18.09
C LYS A 33 -5.79 22.26 16.73
N ILE A 34 -4.74 21.85 16.03
CA ILE A 34 -4.85 21.16 14.73
C ILE A 34 -5.01 19.63 14.86
N GLY A 35 -5.15 19.12 16.09
CA GLY A 35 -5.42 17.72 16.39
C GLY A 35 -4.17 16.82 16.47
N VAL A 36 -2.97 17.41 16.50
CA VAL A 36 -1.71 16.69 16.66
C VAL A 36 -1.36 16.64 18.15
N LYS A 37 -1.65 15.51 18.79
CA LYS A 37 -1.27 15.29 20.19
C LYS A 37 0.09 14.62 20.26
N VAL A 38 1.02 15.23 21.00
CA VAL A 38 2.35 14.66 21.23
C VAL A 38 2.47 14.29 22.70
N LYS A 39 2.87 13.05 22.99
CA LYS A 39 3.04 12.53 24.34
C LYS A 39 4.27 11.63 24.39
N ASN A 40 4.92 11.59 25.54
CA ASN A 40 5.97 10.60 25.81
C ASN A 40 5.38 9.18 25.76
N THR A 41 6.20 8.22 25.33
CA THR A 41 5.90 6.79 25.36
C THR A 41 6.93 6.07 26.22
N LYS A 42 6.79 4.76 26.42
CA LYS A 42 7.79 3.95 27.15
C LYS A 42 9.17 3.99 26.49
N THR A 43 9.21 4.16 25.17
CA THR A 43 10.41 4.00 24.33
C THR A 43 10.88 5.32 23.72
N TRP A 44 10.19 6.43 24.01
CA TRP A 44 10.51 7.73 23.44
C TRP A 44 10.05 8.90 24.32
N SER A 45 10.88 9.93 24.40
CA SER A 45 10.55 11.18 25.06
C SER A 45 10.69 12.39 24.12
N ILE A 46 9.84 13.40 24.36
CA ILE A 46 9.87 14.69 23.66
C ILE A 46 11.21 15.38 23.89
N GLU A 47 11.71 15.37 25.13
CA GLU A 47 12.96 16.01 25.50
C GLU A 47 14.16 15.42 24.76
N ASP A 48 14.27 14.09 24.71
CA ASP A 48 15.35 13.43 23.97
C ASP A 48 15.30 13.76 22.48
N ALA A 49 14.11 13.81 21.88
CA ALA A 49 13.96 14.15 20.46
C ALA A 49 14.37 15.60 20.17
N LEU A 50 13.97 16.55 21.02
CA LEU A 50 14.35 17.95 20.91
C LEU A 50 15.86 18.16 21.09
N ASN A 51 16.51 17.33 21.90
CA ASN A 51 17.96 17.41 22.14
C ASN A 51 18.79 16.75 21.03
N ARG A 52 18.26 15.72 20.36
CA ARG A 52 19.01 14.91 19.38
C ARG A 52 18.78 15.29 17.93
N SER A 53 17.75 16.07 17.63
CA SER A 53 17.43 16.51 16.27
C SER A 53 16.95 17.95 16.26
N ASN A 54 16.64 18.48 15.08
CA ASN A 54 16.10 19.81 14.90
C ASN A 54 15.18 19.84 13.66
N ALA A 55 14.40 20.92 13.52
CA ALA A 55 13.44 21.05 12.42
C ALA A 55 14.10 20.92 11.04
N GLN A 56 15.30 21.47 10.85
CA GLN A 56 15.98 21.43 9.55
C GLN A 56 16.36 19.99 9.17
N ASN A 57 16.94 19.23 10.11
CA ASN A 57 17.33 17.84 9.88
C ASN A 57 16.11 16.93 9.67
N ALA A 58 15.09 17.09 10.51
CA ALA A 58 13.84 16.33 10.40
C ALA A 58 13.09 16.61 9.08
N ILE A 59 13.07 17.87 8.61
CA ILE A 59 12.43 18.21 7.33
C ILE A 59 13.24 17.65 6.15
N LYS A 60 14.58 17.64 6.23
CA LYS A 60 15.44 17.07 5.19
C LYS A 60 15.30 15.55 5.08
N SER A 61 14.89 14.85 6.13
CA SER A 61 14.68 13.39 6.12
C SER A 61 13.28 12.98 5.68
N ILE A 62 12.43 13.92 5.22
CA ILE A 62 11.10 13.58 4.73
C ILE A 62 11.21 12.79 3.42
N ILE A 63 10.57 11.62 3.38
CA ILE A 63 10.46 10.77 2.18
C ILE A 63 9.00 10.38 1.94
N LYS A 64 8.69 9.89 0.73
CA LYS A 64 7.45 9.16 0.48
C LYS A 64 7.56 7.72 1.00
N TYR A 65 6.44 7.18 1.49
CA TYR A 65 6.37 5.82 1.99
C TYR A 65 4.96 5.23 1.77
N ASN A 66 4.84 3.91 1.73
CA ASN A 66 3.56 3.22 1.66
C ASN A 66 2.86 3.28 3.02
N TYR A 67 1.81 4.12 3.13
CA TYR A 67 1.04 4.26 4.36
C TYR A 67 0.02 3.15 4.50
N ARG A 68 -0.89 2.99 3.52
CA ARG A 68 -1.96 1.99 3.52
C ARG A 68 -2.28 1.52 2.11
N GLY A 69 -1.93 0.29 1.77
CA GLY A 69 -2.08 -0.26 0.41
C GLY A 69 -1.51 0.69 -0.66
N PHE A 70 -2.35 1.16 -1.58
CA PHE A 70 -1.98 2.13 -2.63
C PHE A 70 -1.88 3.59 -2.16
N ASP A 71 -2.27 3.91 -0.92
CA ASP A 71 -2.15 5.26 -0.36
C ASP A 71 -0.70 5.52 0.10
N GLU A 72 -0.05 6.48 -0.56
CA GLU A 72 1.30 6.95 -0.24
C GLU A 72 1.24 8.28 0.52
N HIS A 73 1.95 8.37 1.63
CA HIS A 73 2.07 9.60 2.42
C HIS A 73 3.54 10.04 2.47
N TYR A 74 3.78 11.19 3.08
CA TYR A 74 5.10 11.63 3.50
C TYR A 74 5.35 11.23 4.95
N ILE A 75 6.58 10.81 5.26
CA ILE A 75 7.01 10.51 6.63
C ILE A 75 8.36 11.17 6.92
N VAL A 76 8.54 11.64 8.15
CA VAL A 76 9.86 12.04 8.66
C VAL A 76 10.68 10.78 8.94
N TYR A 77 11.62 10.45 8.06
CA TYR A 77 12.44 9.24 8.18
C TYR A 77 13.69 9.47 9.03
N ASP A 78 13.46 9.90 10.27
CA ASP A 78 14.47 10.18 11.28
C ASP A 78 14.22 9.29 12.52
N ASN A 79 15.21 8.49 12.93
CA ASN A 79 15.10 7.57 14.07
C ASN A 79 14.92 8.29 15.42
N THR A 80 15.14 9.60 15.49
CA THR A 80 14.84 10.41 16.67
C THR A 80 13.34 10.70 16.80
N LEU A 81 12.60 10.75 15.69
CA LEU A 81 11.18 11.11 15.64
C LEU A 81 10.26 9.95 15.25
N THR A 82 10.78 8.93 14.58
CA THR A 82 9.99 7.81 14.06
C THR A 82 10.51 6.51 14.66
N GLU A 83 9.62 5.77 15.31
CA GLU A 83 10.01 4.54 16.01
C GLU A 83 10.15 3.34 15.05
N GLY A 84 10.99 2.37 15.43
CA GLY A 84 11.11 1.11 14.70
C GLY A 84 11.43 1.26 13.21
N CYS A 85 12.12 2.33 12.83
CA CYS A 85 12.69 2.51 11.49
C CYS A 85 13.80 1.47 11.30
N ARG A 86 13.57 0.51 10.41
CA ARG A 86 14.55 -0.51 10.02
C ARG A 86 15.44 0.05 8.90
N GLN A 87 16.06 1.21 9.16
CA GLN A 87 17.03 1.84 8.25
C GLN A 87 18.15 0.84 7.91
N GLY A 88 18.69 0.97 6.71
CA GLY A 88 19.53 -0.06 6.09
C GLY A 88 18.72 -1.10 5.33
N TYR A 89 17.80 -1.82 6.00
CA TYR A 89 16.99 -2.86 5.34
C TYR A 89 15.90 -2.26 4.44
N LEU A 90 15.11 -1.32 4.95
CA LEU A 90 14.05 -0.67 4.16
C LEU A 90 14.62 0.24 3.06
N ASP A 91 15.85 0.71 3.23
CA ASP A 91 16.54 1.58 2.26
C ASP A 91 16.96 0.82 0.99
N LEU A 92 16.90 -0.53 1.03
CA LEU A 92 17.12 -1.37 -0.14
C LEU A 92 15.91 -1.41 -1.06
N ILE A 93 14.72 -0.99 -0.61
CA ILE A 93 13.48 -1.03 -1.38
C ILE A 93 13.46 0.13 -2.37
N ASN A 94 13.38 -0.18 -3.66
CA ASN A 94 13.25 0.80 -4.74
C ASN A 94 12.67 0.12 -6.00
N LEU A 95 12.55 0.84 -7.12
CA LEU A 95 12.05 0.29 -8.38
C LEU A 95 12.94 -0.82 -8.98
N GLU A 96 14.25 -0.79 -8.74
CA GLU A 96 15.19 -1.83 -9.22
C GLU A 96 15.29 -3.02 -8.25
N ASN A 97 14.81 -2.84 -7.02
CA ASN A 97 14.73 -3.88 -6.00
C ASN A 97 13.34 -3.87 -5.34
N PRO A 98 12.28 -4.12 -6.13
CA PRO A 98 10.93 -4.13 -5.60
C PRO A 98 10.79 -5.26 -4.59
N SER A 99 9.82 -5.12 -3.69
CA SER A 99 9.69 -6.05 -2.56
C SER A 99 8.25 -6.49 -2.40
N ILE A 100 8.02 -7.78 -2.16
CA ILE A 100 6.69 -8.29 -1.87
C ILE A 100 6.44 -8.09 -0.38
N ALA A 101 5.42 -7.32 -0.04
CA ALA A 101 4.90 -7.32 1.30
C ALA A 101 3.77 -8.33 1.43
N THR A 102 3.78 -9.06 2.53
CA THR A 102 2.67 -9.95 2.93
C THR A 102 2.55 -10.01 4.45
N THR A 103 1.68 -10.85 4.98
CA THR A 103 1.59 -11.10 6.43
C THR A 103 1.75 -12.58 6.77
N ARG A 104 2.11 -12.84 8.02
CA ARG A 104 2.22 -14.20 8.58
C ARG A 104 0.87 -14.73 9.04
N SER A 105 -0.01 -13.87 9.52
CA SER A 105 -1.30 -14.26 10.03
C SER A 105 -2.27 -13.12 9.85
N ILE A 106 -3.52 -13.45 9.57
CA ILE A 106 -4.57 -12.48 9.31
C ILE A 106 -5.62 -12.56 10.40
N ARG A 107 -6.25 -11.43 10.70
CA ARG A 107 -7.43 -11.39 11.58
C ARG A 107 -8.75 -11.35 10.82
N SER A 108 -8.71 -11.10 9.52
CA SER A 108 -9.89 -11.19 8.65
C SER A 108 -10.19 -12.64 8.30
N ASP A 109 -11.42 -12.87 7.81
CA ASP A 109 -11.88 -14.20 7.42
C ASP A 109 -11.22 -14.71 6.13
N HIS A 110 -10.71 -13.78 5.31
CA HIS A 110 -10.11 -14.04 4.01
C HIS A 110 -8.79 -13.31 3.83
N PHE A 111 -7.84 -13.96 3.16
CA PHE A 111 -6.54 -13.39 2.84
C PHE A 111 -6.63 -12.41 1.65
N SER A 112 -6.20 -11.17 1.84
CA SER A 112 -5.96 -10.19 0.76
C SER A 112 -4.72 -9.33 1.07
N HIS A 113 -3.76 -9.89 1.80
CA HIS A 113 -2.66 -9.16 2.43
C HIS A 113 -1.38 -9.32 1.61
N ALA A 114 -1.39 -8.93 0.34
CA ALA A 114 -0.20 -8.94 -0.48
C ALA A 114 -0.12 -7.69 -1.36
N LEU A 115 1.04 -7.04 -1.39
CA LEU A 115 1.29 -5.91 -2.30
C LEU A 115 2.78 -5.80 -2.60
N ILE A 116 3.14 -5.48 -3.83
CA ILE A 116 4.53 -5.16 -4.20
C ILE A 116 4.79 -3.68 -3.95
N ILE A 117 5.96 -3.35 -3.39
CA ILE A 117 6.33 -1.99 -2.99
C ILE A 117 7.69 -1.59 -3.57
N LYS A 118 7.87 -0.27 -3.73
CA LYS A 118 9.09 0.38 -4.24
C LYS A 118 9.64 1.45 -3.30
N GLN A 119 9.13 1.51 -2.08
CA GLN A 119 9.56 2.46 -1.05
C GLN A 119 9.29 1.85 0.32
N PRO A 120 9.84 2.42 1.41
CA PRO A 120 9.56 1.96 2.76
C PRO A 120 8.06 1.91 3.03
N ALA A 121 7.63 0.98 3.88
CA ALA A 121 6.21 0.80 4.21
C ALA A 121 5.98 0.87 5.71
N GLU A 122 4.80 1.36 6.10
CA GLU A 122 4.35 1.30 7.49
C GLU A 122 4.18 -0.18 7.93
N LYS A 123 4.33 -0.46 9.23
CA LYS A 123 4.19 -1.83 9.75
C LYS A 123 2.81 -2.41 9.47
N CYS A 124 1.75 -1.63 9.57
CA CYS A 124 0.36 -2.07 9.39
C CYS A 124 -0.21 -1.60 8.04
N PHE A 125 0.64 -1.46 7.00
CA PHE A 125 0.21 -0.88 5.74
C PHE A 125 -0.73 -1.77 4.92
N LEU A 126 -0.63 -3.10 5.06
CA LEU A 126 -1.56 -4.03 4.43
C LEU A 126 -2.89 -4.13 5.20
N ALA A 127 -2.85 -4.08 6.53
CA ALA A 127 -4.02 -4.14 7.38
C ALA A 127 -3.74 -3.49 8.74
N VAL A 128 -4.73 -2.77 9.29
CA VAL A 128 -4.59 -1.98 10.52
C VAL A 128 -4.13 -2.81 11.73
N LYS A 129 -4.56 -4.08 11.80
CA LYS A 129 -4.26 -4.96 12.95
C LYS A 129 -3.09 -5.90 12.69
N ASP A 130 -2.72 -6.14 11.43
CA ASP A 130 -1.78 -7.20 11.08
C ASP A 130 -0.42 -6.62 10.70
N SER A 131 0.65 -7.32 11.08
CA SER A 131 2.01 -6.86 10.79
C SER A 131 2.37 -7.25 9.37
N SER A 132 2.84 -6.28 8.60
CA SER A 132 3.35 -6.45 7.26
C SER A 132 4.82 -6.86 7.34
N TYR A 133 5.16 -7.91 6.62
CA TYR A 133 6.51 -8.43 6.44
C TYR A 133 6.92 -8.18 4.99
N ILE A 134 8.13 -7.67 4.81
CA ILE A 134 8.65 -7.29 3.50
C ILE A 134 9.69 -8.31 3.08
N PHE A 135 9.57 -8.80 1.86
CA PHE A 135 10.49 -9.74 1.23
C PHE A 135 11.10 -9.03 0.01
N LEU A 136 12.35 -8.58 0.16
CA LEU A 136 13.10 -7.93 -0.92
C LEU A 136 13.30 -8.90 -2.09
N LEU A 137 13.38 -8.41 -3.32
CA LEU A 137 13.88 -9.21 -4.45
C LEU A 137 15.37 -9.55 -4.26
N LYS A 138 16.17 -8.59 -3.77
CA LYS A 138 17.62 -8.70 -3.51
C LYS A 138 17.97 -8.26 -2.10
N ARG A 139 18.88 -8.99 -1.46
CA ARG A 139 19.26 -8.81 -0.04
C ARG A 139 20.27 -7.70 0.18
N SER A 140 20.93 -7.24 -0.88
CA SER A 140 21.92 -6.18 -0.83
C SER A 140 21.91 -5.35 -2.12
N LYS A 141 22.76 -4.33 -2.17
CA LYS A 141 22.98 -3.52 -3.38
C LYS A 141 23.68 -4.30 -4.51
N ASN A 142 24.18 -5.50 -4.24
CA ASN A 142 24.76 -6.36 -5.27
C ASN A 142 23.63 -6.89 -6.18
N LYS A 143 23.75 -6.63 -7.49
CA LYS A 143 22.73 -6.99 -8.48
C LYS A 143 22.46 -8.50 -8.56
N ASN A 144 23.39 -9.34 -8.11
CA ASN A 144 23.29 -10.80 -8.17
C ASN A 144 22.92 -11.46 -6.83
N ASP A 145 22.71 -10.68 -5.77
CA ASP A 145 22.39 -11.19 -4.43
C ASP A 145 20.88 -11.26 -4.19
N TYR A 146 20.22 -12.18 -4.90
CA TYR A 146 18.77 -12.40 -4.79
C TYR A 146 18.38 -12.98 -3.43
N ASN A 147 17.19 -12.62 -2.97
CA ASN A 147 16.57 -13.11 -1.74
C ASN A 147 15.71 -14.37 -1.96
N VAL A 148 16.05 -15.15 -2.99
CA VAL A 148 15.40 -16.42 -3.32
C VAL A 148 16.43 -17.53 -3.22
N ASN A 149 16.11 -18.58 -2.47
CA ASN A 149 16.98 -19.75 -2.37
C ASN A 149 16.56 -20.82 -3.38
N LEU A 150 17.16 -20.83 -4.57
CA LEU A 150 16.83 -21.83 -5.60
C LEU A 150 17.11 -23.28 -5.14
N LYS A 151 18.00 -23.51 -4.18
CA LYS A 151 18.29 -24.87 -3.68
C LYS A 151 17.08 -25.52 -3.03
N SER A 152 16.21 -24.73 -2.37
CA SER A 152 14.97 -25.26 -1.78
C SER A 152 13.92 -25.63 -2.83
N LEU A 153 14.14 -25.29 -4.10
CA LEU A 153 13.29 -25.62 -5.24
C LEU A 153 13.92 -26.66 -6.17
N SER A 154 14.94 -27.38 -5.70
CA SER A 154 15.65 -28.42 -6.46
C SER A 154 14.78 -29.61 -6.87
N PHE A 155 13.60 -29.76 -6.28
CA PHE A 155 12.60 -30.76 -6.67
C PHE A 155 11.95 -30.45 -8.04
N LEU A 156 12.06 -29.22 -8.55
CA LEU A 156 11.55 -28.84 -9.86
C LEU A 156 12.52 -29.32 -10.96
N LYS A 157 12.00 -30.12 -11.89
CA LYS A 157 12.80 -30.74 -12.97
C LYS A 157 13.00 -29.83 -14.19
N TYR A 158 12.86 -28.53 -14.02
CA TYR A 158 13.00 -27.53 -15.09
C TYR A 158 13.72 -26.28 -14.58
N ASN A 159 14.37 -25.56 -15.51
CA ASN A 159 15.14 -24.36 -15.17
C ASN A 159 14.24 -23.20 -14.75
N ILE A 160 14.63 -22.58 -13.63
CA ILE A 160 14.02 -21.40 -13.03
C ILE A 160 15.12 -20.40 -12.69
N ASN A 161 14.78 -19.13 -12.55
CA ASN A 161 15.64 -18.12 -11.94
C ASN A 161 14.91 -17.39 -10.81
N GLU A 162 15.65 -16.60 -10.05
CA GLU A 162 15.18 -15.95 -8.83
C GLU A 162 14.10 -14.90 -9.10
N GLU A 163 14.24 -14.11 -10.17
CA GLU A 163 13.26 -13.10 -10.56
C GLU A 163 11.92 -13.75 -10.97
N GLU A 164 11.98 -14.85 -11.71
CA GLU A 164 10.78 -15.60 -12.10
C GLU A 164 10.08 -16.23 -10.91
N VAL A 165 10.84 -16.81 -9.97
CA VAL A 165 10.26 -17.34 -8.73
C VAL A 165 9.60 -16.21 -7.93
N PHE A 166 10.26 -15.06 -7.82
CA PHE A 166 9.71 -13.90 -7.12
C PHE A 166 8.38 -13.45 -7.70
N TYR A 167 8.27 -13.30 -9.03
CA TYR A 167 7.02 -12.90 -9.67
C TYR A 167 5.98 -14.01 -9.70
N TYR A 168 6.38 -15.28 -9.82
CA TYR A 168 5.47 -16.42 -9.66
C TYR A 168 4.80 -16.42 -8.28
N ILE A 169 5.57 -16.20 -7.21
CA ILE A 169 5.05 -16.05 -5.85
C ILE A 169 4.03 -14.92 -5.83
N TYR A 170 4.37 -13.77 -6.42
CA TYR A 170 3.49 -12.62 -6.45
C TYR A 170 2.15 -12.90 -7.13
N ALA A 171 2.17 -13.53 -8.31
CA ALA A 171 0.95 -13.96 -9.00
C ALA A 171 0.10 -14.90 -8.14
N THR A 172 0.74 -15.88 -7.49
CA THR A 172 0.05 -16.89 -6.68
C THR A 172 -0.74 -16.26 -5.53
N LEU A 173 -0.16 -15.25 -4.87
CA LEU A 173 -0.82 -14.52 -3.79
C LEU A 173 -2.07 -13.76 -4.25
N PHE A 174 -2.22 -13.50 -5.55
CA PHE A 174 -3.37 -12.82 -6.14
C PHE A 174 -4.44 -13.77 -6.70
N SER A 175 -4.16 -15.07 -6.82
CA SER A 175 -5.17 -16.06 -7.24
C SER A 175 -6.29 -16.20 -6.19
N ASN A 176 -7.55 -16.01 -6.60
CA ASN A 176 -8.70 -16.26 -5.72
C ASN A 176 -8.92 -17.74 -5.44
N ILE A 177 -8.42 -18.62 -6.32
CA ILE A 177 -8.49 -20.07 -6.12
C ILE A 177 -7.50 -20.49 -5.05
N TYR A 178 -6.25 -20.02 -5.13
CA TYR A 178 -5.26 -20.20 -4.09
C TYR A 178 -5.78 -19.69 -2.74
N LYS A 179 -6.22 -18.44 -2.67
CA LYS A 179 -6.69 -17.81 -1.42
C LYS A 179 -7.84 -18.59 -0.77
N ARG A 180 -8.79 -19.10 -1.56
CA ARG A 180 -9.91 -19.91 -1.04
C ARG A 180 -9.46 -21.30 -0.59
N LYS A 181 -8.66 -22.00 -1.39
CA LYS A 181 -8.21 -23.36 -1.06
C LYS A 181 -7.36 -23.41 0.20
N TYR A 182 -6.45 -22.44 0.36
CA TYR A 182 -5.48 -22.42 1.46
C TYR A 182 -5.85 -21.45 2.59
N ASN A 183 -7.12 -21.01 2.67
CA ASN A 183 -7.56 -19.96 3.59
C ASN A 183 -7.20 -20.24 5.06
N GLU A 184 -7.42 -21.47 5.55
CA GLU A 184 -7.14 -21.84 6.93
C GLU A 184 -5.64 -21.78 7.28
N GLN A 185 -4.77 -22.11 6.32
CA GLN A 185 -3.32 -21.99 6.49
C GLN A 185 -2.90 -20.51 6.47
N LEU A 186 -3.44 -19.73 5.52
CA LEU A 186 -3.17 -18.30 5.38
C LEU A 186 -3.61 -17.47 6.60
N LYS A 187 -4.56 -17.97 7.39
CA LYS A 187 -4.96 -17.37 8.68
C LYS A 187 -3.86 -17.39 9.74
N SER A 188 -3.01 -18.42 9.74
CA SER A 188 -2.11 -18.72 10.85
C SER A 188 -0.62 -18.75 10.49
N HIS A 189 -0.30 -18.91 9.20
CA HIS A 189 1.07 -19.09 8.70
C HIS A 189 1.34 -18.20 7.48
N PHE A 190 2.64 -17.98 7.23
CA PHE A 190 3.06 -17.36 5.98
C PHE A 190 2.51 -18.13 4.78
N PRO A 191 2.21 -17.46 3.65
CA PRO A 191 1.74 -18.14 2.45
C PRO A 191 2.73 -19.22 1.98
N HIS A 192 2.24 -20.45 1.87
CA HIS A 192 2.98 -21.55 1.25
C HIS A 192 2.59 -21.63 -0.22
N ILE A 193 3.59 -21.67 -1.09
CA ILE A 193 3.41 -21.47 -2.53
C ILE A 193 3.50 -22.82 -3.25
N PRO A 194 2.40 -23.33 -3.85
CA PRO A 194 2.47 -24.53 -4.68
C PRO A 194 3.19 -24.21 -6.00
N PHE A 195 3.99 -25.16 -6.48
CA PHE A 195 4.68 -25.08 -7.76
C PHE A 195 4.23 -26.24 -8.66
N PRO A 196 4.05 -26.03 -9.98
CA PRO A 196 3.69 -27.09 -10.89
C PRO A 196 4.84 -28.10 -11.00
N ASN A 197 4.59 -29.35 -10.64
CA ASN A 197 5.62 -30.41 -10.66
C ASN A 197 5.04 -31.73 -11.17
N PHE A 198 4.50 -31.70 -12.38
CA PHE A 198 3.89 -32.85 -13.04
C PHE A 198 4.93 -33.71 -13.75
N ASN A 199 4.55 -34.95 -14.10
CA ASN A 199 5.37 -35.83 -14.92
C ASN A 199 5.71 -35.22 -16.29
N ASN A 200 4.79 -34.42 -16.86
CA ASN A 200 5.07 -33.61 -18.03
C ASN A 200 5.86 -32.34 -17.63
N ILE A 201 7.18 -32.42 -17.74
CA ILE A 201 8.11 -31.34 -17.37
C ILE A 201 7.88 -30.08 -18.22
N SER A 202 7.66 -30.25 -19.53
CA SER A 202 7.45 -29.12 -20.45
C SER A 202 6.17 -28.36 -20.11
N PHE A 203 5.09 -29.07 -19.77
CA PHE A 203 3.84 -28.45 -19.33
C PHE A 203 3.98 -27.74 -17.99
N SER A 204 4.66 -28.37 -17.02
CA SER A 204 4.95 -27.75 -15.71
C SER A 204 5.74 -26.45 -15.86
N LYS A 205 6.79 -26.48 -16.69
CA LYS A 205 7.60 -25.32 -17.02
C LYS A 205 6.77 -24.21 -17.67
N GLN A 206 5.87 -24.56 -18.59
CA GLN A 206 4.99 -23.60 -19.25
C GLN A 206 4.07 -22.90 -18.24
N LEU A 207 3.38 -23.64 -17.38
CA LEU A 207 2.52 -23.07 -16.34
C LEU A 207 3.29 -22.15 -15.39
N PHE A 208 4.50 -22.55 -14.98
CA PHE A 208 5.37 -21.72 -14.14
C PHE A 208 5.71 -20.39 -14.84
N LYS A 209 6.12 -20.44 -16.11
CA LYS A 209 6.49 -19.24 -16.89
C LYS A 209 5.30 -18.32 -17.09
N ASP A 210 4.14 -18.86 -17.46
CA ASP A 210 2.95 -18.05 -17.70
C ASP A 210 2.51 -17.33 -16.41
N MET A 211 2.49 -18.06 -15.29
CA MET A 211 2.19 -17.49 -13.98
C MET A 211 3.21 -16.44 -13.56
N SER A 212 4.51 -16.69 -13.76
CA SER A 212 5.58 -15.71 -13.52
C SER A 212 5.42 -14.45 -14.36
N ASN A 213 5.10 -14.59 -15.65
CA ASN A 213 4.90 -13.46 -16.56
C ASN A 213 3.70 -12.60 -16.14
N LEU A 214 2.59 -13.22 -15.77
CA LEU A 214 1.44 -12.50 -15.21
C LEU A 214 1.80 -11.81 -13.89
N GLY A 215 2.59 -12.46 -13.04
CA GLY A 215 3.08 -11.87 -11.79
C GLY A 215 3.94 -10.64 -12.02
N LYS A 216 4.82 -10.67 -13.04
CA LYS A 216 5.64 -9.52 -13.42
C LYS A 216 4.78 -8.38 -13.97
N LYS A 217 3.85 -8.70 -14.88
CA LYS A 217 2.87 -7.73 -15.41
C LYS A 217 2.05 -7.09 -14.28
N LEU A 218 1.55 -7.88 -13.34
CA LEU A 218 0.79 -7.41 -12.18
C LEU A 218 1.65 -6.51 -11.28
N ALA A 219 2.91 -6.91 -11.05
CA ALA A 219 3.85 -6.12 -10.28
C ALA A 219 4.11 -4.76 -10.93
N GLU A 220 4.37 -4.70 -12.24
CA GLU A 220 4.57 -3.45 -12.98
C GLU A 220 3.35 -2.52 -12.92
N VAL A 221 2.14 -3.10 -12.97
CA VAL A 221 0.88 -2.38 -12.78
C VAL A 221 0.82 -1.77 -11.37
N HIS A 222 1.03 -2.56 -10.32
CA HIS A 222 0.96 -2.08 -8.93
C HIS A 222 2.07 -1.09 -8.57
N LEU A 223 3.26 -1.20 -9.18
CA LEU A 223 4.34 -0.22 -9.04
C LEU A 223 4.08 1.07 -9.81
N GLY A 224 3.04 1.09 -10.65
CA GLY A 224 2.63 2.25 -11.42
C GLY A 224 3.54 2.58 -12.59
N ILE A 225 4.26 1.59 -13.13
CA ILE A 225 5.24 1.75 -14.22
C ILE A 225 4.78 1.10 -15.54
N SER A 226 3.62 0.45 -15.55
CA SER A 226 3.04 -0.13 -16.76
C SER A 226 2.47 0.94 -17.69
N ASN A 227 2.74 0.80 -18.99
CA ASN A 227 2.12 1.60 -20.06
C ASN A 227 0.61 1.33 -20.25
N LEU A 228 0.09 0.28 -19.61
CA LEU A 228 -1.34 -0.07 -19.65
C LEU A 228 -2.19 0.83 -18.73
N ILE A 229 -1.55 1.59 -17.84
CA ILE A 229 -2.24 2.47 -16.90
C ILE A 229 -2.76 3.70 -17.65
N ASP A 230 -4.05 3.67 -17.96
CA ASP A 230 -4.77 4.76 -18.60
C ASP A 230 -5.75 5.38 -17.61
N ILE A 231 -5.55 6.67 -17.32
CA ILE A 231 -6.45 7.45 -16.44
C ILE A 231 -7.61 8.07 -17.21
N THR A 232 -7.54 8.14 -18.55
CA THR A 232 -8.56 8.78 -19.39
C THR A 232 -9.86 7.98 -19.45
N GLU A 233 -9.80 6.68 -19.09
CA GLU A 233 -10.97 5.82 -18.95
C GLU A 233 -11.93 6.23 -17.81
N PHE A 234 -11.49 7.11 -16.91
CA PHE A 234 -12.25 7.53 -15.73
C PHE A 234 -12.71 8.98 -15.90
N PRO A 235 -13.90 9.22 -16.49
CA PRO A 235 -14.40 10.57 -16.67
C PRO A 235 -14.66 11.23 -15.32
N ILE A 236 -14.39 12.53 -15.23
CA ILE A 236 -14.62 13.33 -14.03
C ILE A 236 -15.66 14.42 -14.28
N GLY A 237 -16.49 14.70 -13.28
CA GLY A 237 -17.44 15.80 -13.30
C GLY A 237 -16.76 17.17 -13.38
N ARG A 238 -17.36 18.12 -14.10
CA ARG A 238 -16.85 19.50 -14.21
C ARG A 238 -17.14 20.25 -12.90
N THR A 239 -16.09 20.63 -12.18
CA THR A 239 -16.18 21.45 -10.96
C THR A 239 -14.89 22.24 -10.75
N SER A 240 -15.01 23.35 -10.02
CA SER A 240 -13.87 24.12 -9.50
C SER A 240 -13.52 23.76 -8.05
N ASP A 241 -14.34 22.92 -7.39
CA ASP A 241 -14.18 22.54 -5.99
C ASP A 241 -14.00 21.02 -5.83
N PHE A 242 -12.77 20.62 -5.49
CA PHE A 242 -12.37 19.23 -5.25
C PHE A 242 -12.30 18.88 -3.75
N ARG A 243 -13.06 19.57 -2.90
CA ARG A 243 -13.16 19.19 -1.49
C ARG A 243 -13.89 17.86 -1.33
N ILE A 244 -13.26 16.95 -0.60
CA ILE A 244 -13.88 15.71 -0.13
C ILE A 244 -14.65 16.04 1.15
N ILE A 245 -15.97 15.97 1.11
CA ILE A 245 -16.83 16.23 2.27
C ILE A 245 -17.44 14.92 2.77
N GLU A 246 -18.12 14.21 1.88
CA GLU A 246 -18.81 12.97 2.19
C GLU A 246 -18.73 12.07 0.96
N PRO A 247 -17.62 11.34 0.81
CA PRO A 247 -17.44 10.51 -0.36
C PRO A 247 -18.39 9.31 -0.33
N PHE A 248 -19.11 9.06 -1.42
CA PHE A 248 -20.01 7.92 -1.55
C PHE A 248 -19.97 7.35 -2.96
N TYR A 249 -20.46 6.11 -3.12
CA TYR A 249 -20.53 5.43 -4.40
C TYR A 249 -21.99 5.21 -4.81
N SER A 250 -22.31 5.58 -6.05
CA SER A 250 -23.57 5.28 -6.70
C SER A 250 -23.38 4.07 -7.63
N GLU A 251 -23.92 2.92 -7.25
CA GLU A 251 -23.85 1.68 -8.03
C GLU A 251 -24.66 1.78 -9.33
N SER A 252 -25.83 2.45 -9.30
CA SER A 252 -26.67 2.66 -10.49
C SER A 252 -25.97 3.52 -11.55
N GLU A 253 -25.18 4.50 -11.13
CA GLU A 253 -24.45 5.39 -12.04
C GLU A 253 -23.01 4.96 -12.30
N LYS A 254 -22.50 3.97 -11.55
CA LYS A 254 -21.09 3.56 -11.56
C LYS A 254 -20.14 4.74 -11.31
N ARG A 255 -20.46 5.55 -10.31
CA ARG A 255 -19.76 6.80 -9.96
C ARG A 255 -19.40 6.89 -8.51
N ILE A 256 -18.22 7.42 -8.22
CA ILE A 256 -17.82 7.90 -6.89
C ILE A 256 -18.06 9.40 -6.85
N TYR A 257 -18.79 9.86 -5.85
CA TYR A 257 -19.00 11.27 -5.54
C TYR A 257 -18.10 11.68 -4.37
N LEU A 258 -17.51 12.88 -4.41
CA LEU A 258 -16.74 13.43 -3.27
C LEU A 258 -17.57 14.34 -2.37
N ASN A 259 -18.66 14.88 -2.94
CA ASN A 259 -19.67 15.70 -2.29
C ASN A 259 -21.00 15.52 -3.06
N GLN A 260 -22.09 15.99 -2.47
CA GLN A 260 -23.44 15.68 -2.97
C GLN A 260 -23.73 16.22 -4.39
N ASN A 261 -23.04 17.24 -4.91
CA ASN A 261 -23.51 17.93 -6.13
C ASN A 261 -22.46 18.43 -7.15
N GLN A 262 -21.15 18.15 -7.01
CA GLN A 262 -20.15 18.87 -7.84
C GLN A 262 -19.06 18.01 -8.49
N PHE A 263 -18.40 17.11 -7.75
CA PHE A 263 -17.34 16.26 -8.33
C PHE A 263 -17.67 14.78 -8.19
N TRP A 264 -17.53 14.07 -9.32
CA TRP A 264 -17.64 12.63 -9.39
C TRP A 264 -16.57 12.05 -10.31
N VAL A 265 -16.24 10.78 -10.09
CA VAL A 265 -15.40 9.94 -10.97
C VAL A 265 -16.26 8.79 -11.47
N GLY A 266 -16.40 8.66 -12.79
CA GLY A 266 -17.22 7.63 -13.43
C GLY A 266 -16.43 6.41 -13.88
N ASN A 267 -17.14 5.44 -14.48
CA ASN A 267 -16.60 4.16 -14.91
C ASN A 267 -16.05 3.31 -13.75
N ILE A 268 -16.69 3.40 -12.58
CA ILE A 268 -16.31 2.67 -11.38
C ILE A 268 -17.28 1.49 -11.19
N SER A 269 -16.81 0.27 -11.42
CA SER A 269 -17.61 -0.92 -11.07
C SER A 269 -17.67 -1.13 -9.56
N LYS A 270 -18.60 -1.97 -9.11
CA LYS A 270 -18.74 -2.30 -7.70
C LYS A 270 -17.49 -2.98 -7.17
N GLU A 271 -16.95 -3.91 -7.96
CA GLU A 271 -15.73 -4.66 -7.61
C GLU A 271 -14.52 -3.73 -7.47
N LEU A 272 -14.42 -2.71 -8.32
CA LEU A 272 -13.38 -1.68 -8.25
C LEU A 272 -13.52 -0.85 -6.96
N TRP A 273 -14.75 -0.42 -6.62
CA TRP A 273 -15.04 0.34 -5.40
C TRP A 273 -14.86 -0.48 -4.10
N GLU A 274 -15.14 -1.77 -4.16
CA GLU A 274 -15.03 -2.73 -3.06
C GLU A 274 -13.66 -3.41 -3.01
N PHE A 275 -12.73 -3.04 -3.90
CA PHE A 275 -11.40 -3.64 -3.91
C PHE A 275 -10.65 -3.38 -2.58
N GLU A 276 -10.16 -4.46 -1.99
CA GLU A 276 -9.53 -4.45 -0.68
C GLU A 276 -8.13 -5.05 -0.69
N ILE A 277 -7.27 -4.47 0.13
CA ILE A 277 -6.00 -5.07 0.56
C ILE A 277 -6.07 -5.14 2.08
N GLY A 278 -5.98 -6.34 2.65
CA GLY A 278 -6.05 -6.58 4.08
C GLY A 278 -7.20 -5.89 4.83
N SER A 279 -8.41 -5.99 4.28
CA SER A 279 -9.65 -5.33 4.75
C SER A 279 -9.66 -3.80 4.63
N ILE A 280 -8.66 -3.20 3.98
CA ILE A 280 -8.63 -1.77 3.67
C ILE A 280 -9.24 -1.58 2.28
N ARG A 281 -10.40 -0.92 2.23
CA ARG A 281 -11.07 -0.53 0.97
C ARG A 281 -10.27 0.58 0.31
N GLN A 282 -9.53 0.25 -0.74
CA GLN A 282 -8.43 1.10 -1.23
C GLN A 282 -8.89 2.50 -1.65
N LEU A 283 -9.93 2.58 -2.50
CA LEU A 283 -10.45 3.86 -2.95
C LEU A 283 -11.12 4.65 -1.82
N TYR A 284 -11.98 3.99 -1.03
CA TYR A 284 -12.68 4.64 0.07
C TYR A 284 -11.70 5.18 1.12
N SER A 285 -10.71 4.39 1.53
CA SER A 285 -9.70 4.80 2.51
C SER A 285 -8.83 5.96 2.03
N TRP A 286 -8.44 5.98 0.75
CA TRP A 286 -7.69 7.09 0.16
C TRP A 286 -8.48 8.40 0.21
N LEU A 287 -9.80 8.34 -0.01
CA LEU A 287 -10.68 9.52 0.08
C LEU A 287 -10.85 9.99 1.53
N ILE A 288 -11.08 9.06 2.45
CA ILE A 288 -11.27 9.38 3.86
C ILE A 288 -10.00 9.99 4.48
N SER A 289 -8.80 9.54 4.10
CA SER A 289 -7.52 10.11 4.56
C SER A 289 -7.25 11.52 4.03
N ARG A 290 -8.06 11.99 3.07
CA ARG A 290 -7.98 13.34 2.47
C ARG A 290 -9.27 14.15 2.66
N LYS A 291 -10.16 13.71 3.55
CA LYS A 291 -11.40 14.44 3.85
C LYS A 291 -11.08 15.86 4.34
N TYR A 292 -11.83 16.83 3.82
CA TYR A 292 -11.68 18.24 4.15
C TYR A 292 -11.98 18.48 5.63
N LYS A 293 -11.05 19.14 6.32
CA LYS A 293 -11.21 19.61 7.69
C LYS A 293 -11.61 21.06 7.67
N ASN A 294 -12.81 21.34 8.16
CA ASN A 294 -13.24 22.72 8.38
C ASN A 294 -12.62 23.24 9.68
N PRO A 295 -11.76 24.28 9.64
CA PRO A 295 -11.15 24.86 10.84
C PRO A 295 -12.19 25.34 11.86
N SER A 296 -13.35 25.82 11.38
CA SER A 296 -14.44 26.40 12.18
C SER A 296 -15.29 25.38 12.93
N LEU A 297 -15.26 24.10 12.54
CA LEU A 297 -16.08 23.02 13.12
C LEU A 297 -15.28 22.09 14.06
N SER A 298 -14.06 22.50 14.42
CA SER A 298 -13.12 21.70 15.24
C SER A 298 -13.51 21.59 16.73
N SER A 299 -14.61 22.22 17.14
CA SER A 299 -14.96 22.49 18.55
C SER A 299 -16.02 21.59 19.20
N SER A 300 -16.63 20.61 18.51
CA SER A 300 -17.67 19.80 19.16
C SER A 300 -17.69 18.34 18.72
N ASN A 301 -17.31 17.46 19.66
CA ASN A 301 -17.62 16.03 19.77
C ASN A 301 -17.68 15.18 18.50
N SER A 302 -16.68 14.31 18.29
CA SER A 302 -16.88 12.90 17.90
C SER A 302 -15.54 12.18 17.73
N ARG A 303 -15.58 10.85 17.74
CA ARG A 303 -14.45 9.90 17.53
C ARG A 303 -13.68 10.11 16.20
N PHE A 304 -14.06 11.09 15.39
CA PHE A 304 -13.48 11.47 14.09
C PHE A 304 -12.33 12.48 14.16
N LYS A 305 -11.95 13.00 15.34
CA LYS A 305 -10.71 13.81 15.52
C LYS A 305 -9.41 13.07 15.17
N ARG A 306 -9.45 11.76 14.91
CA ARG A 306 -8.27 10.90 14.70
C ARG A 306 -7.78 10.82 13.26
N HIS A 307 -8.49 11.34 12.28
CA HIS A 307 -8.09 11.17 10.89
C HIS A 307 -7.25 12.35 10.43
N ILE A 308 -6.11 12.03 9.83
CA ILE A 308 -5.34 12.95 9.00
C ILE A 308 -6.28 13.34 7.84
N GLY A 309 -6.40 14.64 7.56
CA GLY A 309 -7.29 15.19 6.53
C GLY A 309 -6.73 16.51 6.04
N LEU A 310 -7.33 17.09 5.00
CA LEU A 310 -6.79 18.27 4.31
C LEU A 310 -7.52 19.54 4.74
N TYR A 311 -6.79 20.66 4.88
CA TYR A 311 -7.39 22.00 5.04
C TYR A 311 -7.63 22.71 3.70
N ARG A 312 -7.51 21.97 2.59
CA ARG A 312 -7.65 22.45 1.22
C ARG A 312 -8.38 21.41 0.35
N PRO A 313 -8.91 21.80 -0.82
CA PRO A 313 -9.33 20.85 -1.85
C PRO A 313 -8.16 19.99 -2.35
N LEU A 314 -8.48 18.89 -3.04
CA LEU A 314 -7.48 18.15 -3.81
C LEU A 314 -6.87 19.03 -4.90
N ASN A 315 -5.58 18.83 -5.16
CA ASN A 315 -4.89 19.40 -6.31
C ASN A 315 -4.96 18.44 -7.52
N GLN A 316 -4.50 18.92 -8.69
CA GLN A 316 -4.55 18.14 -9.93
C GLN A 316 -3.72 16.85 -9.88
N ASP A 317 -2.59 16.85 -9.18
CA ASP A 317 -1.74 15.66 -9.07
C ASP A 317 -2.36 14.60 -8.16
N GLU A 318 -3.05 15.01 -7.09
CA GLU A 318 -3.81 14.09 -6.22
C GLU A 318 -5.02 13.49 -6.96
N ILE A 319 -5.69 14.26 -7.82
CA ILE A 319 -6.76 13.73 -8.69
C ILE A 319 -6.16 12.68 -9.64
N LYS A 320 -5.06 13.00 -10.33
CA LYS A 320 -4.37 12.06 -11.22
C LYS A 320 -3.92 10.81 -10.47
N GLU A 321 -3.41 10.95 -9.26
CA GLU A 321 -3.02 9.83 -8.39
C GLU A 321 -4.23 8.93 -8.09
N PHE A 322 -5.37 9.51 -7.71
CA PHE A 322 -6.59 8.76 -7.46
C PHE A 322 -7.06 8.00 -8.71
N LEU A 323 -7.10 8.66 -9.87
CA LEU A 323 -7.46 8.01 -11.14
C LEU A 323 -6.47 6.92 -11.53
N LYS A 324 -5.18 7.12 -11.23
CA LYS A 324 -4.14 6.09 -11.41
C LYS A 324 -4.44 4.86 -10.56
N ILE A 325 -4.83 5.03 -9.30
CA ILE A 325 -5.23 3.93 -8.42
C ILE A 325 -6.46 3.20 -8.99
N CYS A 326 -7.46 3.92 -9.50
CA CYS A 326 -8.61 3.31 -10.18
C CYS A 326 -8.18 2.43 -11.36
N SER A 327 -7.28 2.95 -12.20
CA SER A 327 -6.74 2.23 -13.37
C SER A 327 -5.95 0.98 -12.96
N ILE A 328 -5.09 1.12 -11.95
CA ILE A 328 -4.33 0.01 -11.36
C ILE A 328 -5.28 -1.10 -10.89
N ILE A 329 -6.28 -0.77 -10.06
CA ILE A 329 -7.24 -1.76 -9.54
C ILE A 329 -8.02 -2.43 -10.67
N LYS A 330 -8.46 -1.67 -11.68
CA LYS A 330 -9.16 -2.22 -12.85
C LYS A 330 -8.30 -3.25 -13.59
N LEU A 331 -7.03 -2.95 -13.80
CA LEU A 331 -6.08 -3.88 -14.42
C LEU A 331 -5.79 -5.09 -13.52
N THR A 332 -5.64 -4.89 -12.22
CA THR A 332 -5.50 -5.97 -11.22
C THR A 332 -6.64 -6.96 -11.34
N LEU A 333 -7.90 -6.48 -11.35
CA LEU A 333 -9.07 -7.34 -11.48
C LEU A 333 -9.05 -8.19 -12.76
N LYS A 334 -8.61 -7.61 -13.89
CA LYS A 334 -8.46 -8.35 -15.17
C LYS A 334 -7.36 -9.41 -15.08
N ILE A 335 -6.17 -9.03 -14.62
CA ILE A 335 -5.02 -9.94 -14.54
C ILE A 335 -5.28 -11.09 -13.54
N CYS A 336 -6.00 -10.84 -12.44
CA CYS A 336 -6.39 -11.87 -11.50
C CYS A 336 -7.24 -12.98 -12.14
N VAL A 337 -8.05 -12.67 -13.14
CA VAL A 337 -8.82 -13.68 -13.89
C VAL A 337 -7.87 -14.59 -14.69
N GLU A 338 -6.92 -14.00 -15.43
CA GLU A 338 -5.89 -14.75 -16.17
C GLU A 338 -5.03 -15.62 -15.23
N ILE A 339 -4.67 -15.08 -14.06
CA ILE A 339 -3.94 -15.80 -13.01
C ILE A 339 -4.75 -17.02 -12.54
N ASP A 340 -6.05 -16.85 -12.26
CA ASP A 340 -6.91 -17.93 -11.80
C ASP A 340 -7.07 -19.03 -12.87
N GLU A 341 -7.09 -18.70 -14.16
CA GLU A 341 -7.13 -19.68 -15.25
C GLU A 341 -5.90 -20.58 -15.29
N ILE A 342 -4.71 -20.02 -15.03
CA ILE A 342 -3.47 -20.80 -14.94
C ILE A 342 -3.43 -21.58 -13.64
N PHE A 343 -3.76 -20.94 -12.52
CA PHE A 343 -3.70 -21.58 -11.20
C PHE A 343 -4.60 -22.81 -11.10
N LYS A 344 -5.77 -22.82 -11.76
CA LYS A 344 -6.60 -24.02 -11.90
C LYS A 344 -5.78 -25.21 -12.42
N LYS A 345 -4.98 -25.02 -13.47
CA LYS A 345 -4.19 -26.11 -14.07
C LYS A 345 -3.06 -26.59 -13.15
N ILE A 346 -2.50 -25.69 -12.34
CA ILE A 346 -1.47 -26.03 -11.34
C ILE A 346 -2.04 -26.89 -10.21
N ASP A 347 -3.31 -26.67 -9.86
CA ASP A 347 -3.92 -27.20 -8.64
C ASP A 347 -4.90 -28.38 -8.87
N PHE A 348 -5.43 -28.56 -10.09
CA PHE A 348 -6.39 -29.62 -10.42
C PHE A 348 -5.74 -30.96 -10.85
N GLU A 349 -4.44 -31.01 -11.12
CA GLU A 349 -3.73 -32.23 -11.52
C GLU A 349 -2.80 -32.79 -10.41
N GLY A 350 -2.90 -32.25 -9.19
CA GLY A 350 -2.04 -32.56 -8.04
C GLY A 350 -2.72 -33.34 -6.92
#